data_AF-A0A3C0ADA0-F1
#
_entry.id   AF-A0A3C0ADA0-F1
#
_cell.length_a   1.000
_cell.length_b   1.000
_cell.length_c   1.000
_cell.angle_alpha   90.00
_cell.angle_beta   90.00
_cell.angle_gamma   90.00
#
_symmetry.space_group_name_H-M   'P 1'
#
loop_
_entity.id
_entity.type
_entity.pdbx_description
1 polymer ?
#
loop_
_entity_poly.entity_id
_entity_poly.type
_entity_poly.pdbx_seq_one_letter_code
_entity_poly.pdbx_strand_id
1 'polypeptide(L)'
;MVKANITLPNGTEITIDGTPDEVQALLGQYGRPDSGVATPKSKNKKSAKKKSAAKSGSSSEVEHSSTVDIPEIVNLVKNCDEAEEIETQILDRASQVDRVLLALYIVHEYLDNSYKLSSGDIASVTRDLGNPVSSQNASRTLTGSASKYVMADGVRKKGSKLGYKLSRRGVTYMKGVIGGKSDEK
;
A
#
# COMPACT_ATOMS: atom_id res chain seq x y z
N MET A 1 -28.80 -27.33 -19.35
CA MET A 1 -27.57 -27.02 -18.58
C MET A 1 -26.48 -27.93 -19.10
N VAL A 2 -25.32 -27.38 -19.45
CA VAL A 2 -24.18 -28.13 -19.97
C VAL A 2 -23.20 -28.38 -18.83
N LYS A 3 -22.57 -29.56 -18.83
CA LYS A 3 -21.57 -29.95 -17.84
C LYS A 3 -20.22 -30.13 -18.52
N ALA A 4 -19.17 -29.55 -17.95
CA ALA A 4 -17.79 -29.77 -18.38
C ALA A 4 -16.92 -30.24 -17.20
N ASN A 5 -15.96 -31.13 -17.47
CA ASN A 5 -14.98 -31.60 -16.51
C ASN A 5 -13.58 -31.20 -16.99
N ILE A 6 -12.82 -30.51 -16.14
CA ILE A 6 -11.44 -30.08 -16.40
C ILE A 6 -10.52 -30.73 -15.36
N THR A 7 -9.57 -31.52 -15.84
CA THR A 7 -8.45 -32.04 -15.04
C THR A 7 -7.27 -31.08 -15.11
N LEU A 8 -6.89 -30.55 -13.95
CA LEU A 8 -5.69 -29.72 -13.79
C LEU A 8 -4.41 -30.59 -13.66
N PRO A 9 -3.21 -30.03 -13.93
CA PRO A 9 -1.94 -30.78 -13.85
C PRO A 9 -1.59 -31.31 -12.45
N ASN A 10 -2.23 -30.78 -11.42
CA ASN A 10 -2.10 -31.22 -10.03
C ASN A 10 -3.03 -32.40 -9.69
N GLY A 11 -3.78 -32.93 -10.66
CA GLY A 11 -4.74 -34.02 -10.46
C GLY A 11 -6.07 -33.58 -9.85
N THR A 12 -6.33 -32.27 -9.72
CA THR A 12 -7.64 -31.77 -9.27
C THR A 12 -8.64 -31.81 -10.42
N GLU A 13 -9.80 -32.41 -10.17
CA GLU A 13 -10.94 -32.44 -11.10
C GLU A 13 -11.93 -31.32 -10.74
N ILE A 14 -12.27 -30.47 -11.71
CA ILE A 14 -13.23 -29.37 -11.54
C ILE A 14 -14.43 -29.63 -12.46
N THR A 15 -15.62 -29.73 -11.86
CA THR A 15 -16.89 -29.85 -12.59
C THR A 15 -17.55 -28.48 -12.68
N ILE A 16 -17.91 -28.06 -13.90
CA ILE A 16 -18.56 -26.77 -14.19
C ILE A 16 -19.93 -27.07 -14.77
N ASP A 17 -20.98 -26.58 -14.09
CA ASP A 17 -22.37 -26.64 -14.54
C ASP A 17 -22.83 -25.23 -14.91
N GLY A 18 -23.21 -24.99 -16.17
CA GLY A 18 -23.57 -23.65 -16.63
C GLY A 18 -24.28 -23.59 -17.98
N THR A 19 -24.39 -22.37 -18.52
CA THR A 19 -24.84 -22.14 -19.90
C THR A 19 -23.71 -22.50 -20.89
N PRO A 20 -24.04 -22.84 -22.15
CA PRO A 20 -23.03 -23.23 -23.14
C PRO A 20 -21.94 -22.16 -23.34
N ASP A 21 -22.33 -20.88 -23.32
CA ASP A 21 -21.43 -19.74 -23.54
C ASP A 21 -20.42 -19.56 -22.39
N GLU A 22 -20.87 -19.73 -21.15
CA GLU A 22 -20.00 -19.66 -19.96
C GLU A 22 -19.00 -20.81 -19.90
N VAL A 23 -19.46 -22.01 -20.21
CA VAL A 23 -18.63 -23.22 -20.25
C VAL A 23 -17.55 -23.07 -21.32
N GLN A 24 -17.89 -22.55 -22.50
CA GLN A 24 -16.94 -22.31 -23.58
C GLN A 24 -15.90 -21.23 -23.22
N ALA A 25 -16.30 -20.15 -22.56
CA ALA A 25 -15.38 -19.11 -22.11
C ALA A 25 -14.33 -19.67 -21.12
N LEU A 26 -14.76 -20.50 -20.16
CA LEU A 26 -13.88 -21.12 -19.18
C LEU A 26 -12.95 -22.16 -19.81
N LEU A 27 -13.45 -22.99 -20.74
CA LEU A 27 -12.62 -23.92 -21.52
C LEU A 27 -11.60 -23.19 -22.41
N GLY A 28 -11.94 -22.03 -22.97
CA GLY A 28 -10.99 -21.22 -23.74
C GLY A 28 -9.85 -20.64 -22.90
N GLN A 29 -10.14 -20.27 -21.65
CA GLN A 29 -9.16 -19.64 -20.76
C GLN A 29 -8.28 -20.67 -20.01
N TYR A 30 -8.85 -21.82 -19.64
CA TYR A 30 -8.18 -22.81 -18.80
C TYR A 30 -7.95 -24.17 -19.46
N GLY A 31 -8.62 -24.45 -20.58
CA GLY A 31 -8.54 -25.72 -21.31
C GLY A 31 -7.43 -25.78 -22.36
N ARG A 32 -6.44 -24.88 -22.34
CA ARG A 32 -5.23 -25.01 -23.17
C ARG A 32 -4.18 -25.86 -22.44
N PRO A 33 -3.95 -27.12 -22.85
CA PRO A 33 -2.93 -27.99 -22.23
C PRO A 33 -1.48 -27.59 -22.54
N ASP A 34 -1.22 -26.54 -23.33
CA ASP A 34 0.13 -26.21 -23.83
C ASP A 34 0.63 -24.81 -23.44
N SER A 35 0.60 -24.45 -22.16
CA SER A 35 1.47 -23.38 -21.63
C SER A 35 2.66 -24.02 -20.90
N GLY A 36 3.72 -24.26 -21.68
CA GLY A 36 4.94 -24.92 -21.26
C GLY A 36 5.54 -24.36 -19.97
N VAL A 37 5.69 -25.26 -19.00
CA VAL A 37 6.51 -25.05 -17.81
C VAL A 37 7.98 -25.14 -18.23
N ALA A 38 8.62 -23.97 -18.39
CA ALA A 38 10.06 -23.89 -18.53
C ALA A 38 10.74 -24.31 -17.21
N THR A 39 11.32 -25.50 -17.19
CA THR A 39 12.15 -26.01 -16.11
C THR A 39 13.42 -25.15 -15.95
N PRO A 40 13.71 -24.55 -14.78
CA PRO A 40 14.99 -23.88 -14.57
C PRO A 40 16.13 -24.90 -14.39
N LYS A 41 17.10 -24.86 -15.31
CA LYS A 41 18.38 -25.58 -15.21
C LYS A 41 19.13 -25.14 -13.95
N SER A 42 19.27 -26.08 -13.02
CA SER A 42 20.17 -26.04 -11.87
C SER A 42 21.61 -25.74 -12.30
N LYS A 43 22.17 -24.61 -11.84
CA LYS A 43 23.62 -24.37 -11.78
C LYS A 43 24.02 -24.13 -10.34
N ASN A 44 24.71 -25.13 -9.82
CA ASN A 44 25.44 -25.17 -8.56
C ASN A 44 26.33 -23.92 -8.40
N LYS A 45 26.04 -23.06 -7.41
CA LYS A 45 27.03 -22.18 -6.78
C LYS A 45 26.85 -22.24 -5.27
N LYS A 46 27.89 -22.76 -4.61
CA LYS A 46 28.08 -22.76 -3.16
C LYS A 46 28.02 -21.32 -2.63
N SER A 47 27.14 -21.06 -1.67
CA SER A 47 27.29 -19.93 -0.75
C SER A 47 26.67 -20.26 0.61
N ALA A 48 27.35 -19.79 1.64
CA ALA A 48 27.23 -20.20 3.02
C ALA A 48 25.94 -19.69 3.72
N LYS A 49 25.43 -20.55 4.62
CA LYS A 49 25.03 -20.22 6.00
C LYS A 49 24.00 -19.09 6.21
N LYS A 50 22.72 -19.45 6.38
CA LYS A 50 21.91 -19.03 7.56
C LYS A 50 20.62 -19.85 7.69
N LYS A 51 20.46 -20.53 8.83
CA LYS A 51 19.19 -21.09 9.29
C LYS A 51 18.25 -19.95 9.65
N SER A 52 17.05 -19.93 9.08
CA SER A 52 15.90 -19.32 9.71
C SER A 52 14.66 -20.15 9.36
N ALA A 53 14.18 -20.88 10.37
CA ALA A 53 12.92 -21.59 10.35
C ALA A 53 11.76 -20.59 10.17
N ALA A 54 11.05 -20.70 9.06
CA ALA A 54 9.77 -20.04 8.88
C ALA A 54 8.70 -20.88 9.58
N LYS A 55 8.37 -20.51 10.83
CA LYS A 55 7.18 -21.01 11.51
C LYS A 55 6.00 -20.16 11.03
N SER A 56 5.15 -20.78 10.22
CA SER A 56 3.81 -20.31 9.92
C SER A 56 3.05 -20.12 11.23
N GLY A 57 2.56 -18.91 11.45
CA GLY A 57 1.66 -18.58 12.54
C GLY A 57 0.57 -17.69 11.99
N SER A 58 -0.41 -18.34 11.36
CA SER A 58 -1.75 -17.77 11.21
C SER A 58 -2.31 -17.54 12.60
N SER A 59 -2.65 -16.29 12.91
CA SER A 59 -3.52 -15.95 14.03
C SER A 59 -4.32 -14.73 13.61
N SER A 60 -5.56 -15.00 13.22
CA SER A 60 -6.66 -14.05 13.23
C SER A 60 -6.89 -13.49 14.65
N GLU A 61 -7.70 -12.43 14.68
CA GLU A 61 -8.27 -11.71 15.83
C GLU A 61 -7.42 -10.56 16.39
N VAL A 62 -7.93 -9.35 16.65
CA VAL A 62 -9.28 -8.77 16.57
C VAL A 62 -9.08 -7.23 16.57
N GLU A 63 -9.82 -6.55 15.69
CA GLU A 63 -10.41 -5.21 15.77
C GLU A 63 -9.61 -3.95 16.19
N HIS A 64 -9.46 -3.05 15.21
CA HIS A 64 -10.22 -1.79 15.22
C HIS A 64 -10.64 -1.48 13.78
N SER A 65 -11.91 -1.75 13.47
CA SER A 65 -12.58 -1.31 12.24
C SER A 65 -12.93 0.18 12.33
N SER A 66 -11.92 1.03 12.26
CA SER A 66 -12.06 2.32 11.60
C SER A 66 -11.34 2.19 10.27
N THR A 67 -12.00 1.52 9.32
CA THR A 67 -11.47 1.40 7.96
C THR A 67 -11.29 2.81 7.42
N VAL A 68 -10.03 3.21 7.29
CA VAL A 68 -9.70 4.48 6.67
C VAL A 68 -10.10 4.35 5.19
N ASP A 69 -11.03 5.18 4.77
CA ASP A 69 -11.47 5.23 3.38
C ASP A 69 -10.40 5.96 2.54
N ILE A 70 -9.40 5.19 2.09
CA ILE A 70 -8.31 5.66 1.22
C ILE A 70 -8.84 6.44 -0.01
N PRO A 71 -9.91 6.00 -0.70
CA PRO A 71 -10.43 6.74 -1.86
C PRO A 71 -10.96 8.13 -1.49
N GLU A 72 -11.54 8.29 -0.30
CA GLU A 72 -12.04 9.58 0.19
C GLU A 72 -10.88 10.56 0.39
N ILE A 73 -9.79 10.12 1.02
CA ILE A 73 -8.58 10.94 1.20
C ILE A 73 -8.02 11.41 -0.14
N VAL A 74 -7.96 10.51 -1.13
CA VAL A 74 -7.46 10.83 -2.48
C VAL A 74 -8.36 11.85 -3.17
N ASN A 75 -9.69 11.70 -3.04
CA ASN A 75 -10.62 12.66 -3.60
C ASN A 75 -10.51 14.03 -2.90
N LEU A 76 -10.30 14.06 -1.59
CA LEU A 76 -10.08 15.30 -0.85
C LEU A 76 -8.80 16.02 -1.31
N VAL A 77 -7.71 15.30 -1.55
CA VAL A 77 -6.45 15.88 -2.09
C VAL A 77 -6.68 16.54 -3.45
N LYS A 78 -7.53 15.95 -4.31
CA LYS A 78 -7.76 16.45 -5.67
C LYS A 78 -8.76 17.60 -5.75
N ASN A 79 -9.65 17.72 -4.76
CA ASN A 79 -10.74 18.70 -4.77
C ASN A 79 -10.56 19.82 -3.73
N CYS A 80 -9.41 19.90 -3.07
CA CYS A 80 -9.13 20.99 -2.14
C CYS A 80 -8.72 22.27 -2.86
N ASP A 81 -8.97 23.42 -2.24
CA ASP A 81 -8.55 24.73 -2.76
C ASP A 81 -7.02 24.82 -2.93
N GLU A 82 -6.26 24.08 -2.11
CA GLU A 82 -4.78 24.04 -2.14
C GLU A 82 -4.22 23.00 -3.14
N ALA A 83 -5.05 22.41 -4.01
CA ALA A 83 -4.64 21.28 -4.86
C ALA A 83 -3.51 21.64 -5.84
N GLU A 84 -3.57 22.82 -6.46
CA GLU A 84 -2.56 23.28 -7.42
C GLU A 84 -1.19 23.50 -6.75
N GLU A 85 -1.18 24.07 -5.53
CA GLU A 85 0.05 24.24 -4.76
C GLU A 85 0.60 22.90 -4.27
N ILE A 86 -0.27 21.97 -3.85
CA ILE A 86 0.14 20.62 -3.44
C ILE A 86 0.79 19.88 -4.61
N GLU A 87 0.22 19.96 -5.81
CA GLU A 87 0.80 19.35 -7.01
C GLU A 87 2.19 19.91 -7.30
N THR A 88 2.30 21.23 -7.41
CA THR A 88 3.54 21.92 -7.80
C THR A 88 4.63 21.82 -6.73
N GLN A 89 4.28 21.96 -5.44
CA GLN A 89 5.24 22.07 -4.36
C GLN A 89 5.55 20.73 -3.68
N ILE A 90 4.69 19.71 -3.78
CA ILE A 90 4.89 18.43 -3.08
C ILE A 90 4.99 17.27 -4.06
N LEU A 91 4.04 17.13 -4.99
CA LEU A 91 3.97 15.98 -5.87
C LEU A 91 5.06 16.00 -6.95
N ASP A 92 5.31 17.16 -7.54
CA ASP A 92 6.38 17.35 -8.54
C ASP A 92 7.79 17.29 -7.92
N ARG A 93 7.93 17.62 -6.64
CA ARG A 93 9.23 17.56 -5.96
C ARG A 93 9.65 16.12 -5.65
N ALA A 94 10.95 15.86 -5.70
CA ALA A 94 11.54 14.55 -5.38
C ALA A 94 11.60 14.23 -3.87
N SER A 95 11.07 15.11 -3.01
CA SER A 95 11.12 14.95 -1.56
C SER A 95 10.17 13.85 -1.08
N GLN A 96 10.74 12.75 -0.59
CA GLN A 96 9.95 11.66 0.00
C GLN A 96 9.28 12.08 1.32
N VAL A 97 9.84 13.05 2.03
CA VAL A 97 9.29 13.54 3.30
C VAL A 97 7.94 14.21 3.04
N ASP A 98 7.89 15.08 2.05
CA ASP A 98 6.72 15.92 1.76
C ASP A 98 5.56 15.06 1.27
N ARG A 99 5.84 14.09 0.39
CA ARG A 99 4.85 13.11 -0.10
C ARG A 99 4.26 12.25 1.02
N VAL A 100 5.08 11.85 1.99
CA VAL A 100 4.63 11.05 3.14
C VAL A 100 3.80 11.89 4.11
N LEU A 101 4.19 13.15 4.34
CA LEU A 101 3.47 14.05 5.24
C LEU A 101 2.16 14.57 4.65
N LEU A 102 2.05 14.67 3.31
CA LEU A 102 0.83 15.10 2.62
C LEU A 102 -0.39 14.27 3.03
N ALA A 103 -0.28 12.94 3.01
CA ALA A 103 -1.38 12.06 3.40
C ALA A 103 -1.84 12.31 4.85
N LEU A 104 -0.90 12.59 5.76
CA LEU A 104 -1.20 12.91 7.16
C LEU A 104 -1.77 14.32 7.33
N TYR A 105 -1.36 15.27 6.50
CA TYR A 105 -1.86 16.65 6.50
C TYR A 105 -3.32 16.73 6.08
N ILE A 106 -3.71 16.03 5.00
CA ILE A 106 -5.10 16.02 4.53
C ILE A 106 -6.03 15.42 5.58
N VAL A 107 -5.62 14.32 6.22
CA VAL A 107 -6.41 13.74 7.33
C VAL A 107 -6.51 14.69 8.52
N HIS A 108 -5.47 15.48 8.78
CA HIS A 108 -5.50 16.48 9.85
C HIS A 108 -6.47 17.63 9.54
N GLU A 109 -6.40 18.19 8.32
CA GLU A 109 -7.15 19.41 7.97
C GLU A 109 -8.62 19.12 7.62
N TYR A 110 -8.90 18.04 6.90
CA TYR A 110 -10.25 17.75 6.39
C TYR A 110 -11.02 16.71 7.21
N LEU A 111 -10.32 15.89 8.01
CA LEU A 111 -10.93 14.82 8.81
C LEU A 111 -10.69 14.99 10.32
N ASP A 112 -10.37 16.22 10.75
CA ASP A 112 -10.13 16.62 12.15
C ASP A 112 -9.16 15.71 12.91
N ASN A 113 -8.18 15.12 12.20
CA ASN A 113 -7.22 14.18 12.78
C ASN A 113 -7.87 12.98 13.50
N SER A 114 -9.09 12.61 13.08
CA SER A 114 -9.86 11.50 13.65
C SER A 114 -9.22 10.15 13.33
N TYR A 115 -8.55 10.05 12.17
CA TYR A 115 -7.93 8.83 11.69
C TYR A 115 -6.42 8.82 11.95
N LYS A 116 -5.90 7.61 12.16
CA LYS A 116 -4.46 7.34 12.27
C LYS A 116 -4.05 6.58 11.03
N LEU A 117 -3.10 7.10 10.27
CA LEU A 117 -2.60 6.41 9.08
C LEU A 117 -1.40 5.54 9.43
N SER A 118 -1.38 4.32 8.93
CA SER A 118 -0.19 3.49 8.95
C SER A 118 0.70 3.78 7.74
N SER A 119 1.96 3.31 7.79
CA SER A 119 2.87 3.36 6.63
C SER A 119 2.35 2.64 5.40
N GLY A 120 1.43 1.67 5.56
CA GLY A 120 0.80 0.97 4.44
C GLY A 120 -0.31 1.79 3.79
N ASP A 121 -1.07 2.52 4.60
CA ASP A 121 -2.17 3.37 4.11
C ASP A 121 -1.59 4.56 3.34
N ILE A 122 -0.53 5.18 3.88
CA ILE A 122 0.22 6.26 3.19
C ILE A 122 0.78 5.78 1.84
N ALA A 123 1.31 4.55 1.78
CA ALA A 123 1.79 3.98 0.53
C ALA A 123 0.66 3.77 -0.50
N SER A 124 -0.55 3.47 -0.02
CA SER A 124 -1.73 3.30 -0.88
C SER A 124 -2.24 4.65 -1.40
N VAL A 125 -2.40 5.63 -0.51
CA VAL A 125 -2.80 7.01 -0.87
C VAL A 125 -1.82 7.60 -1.90
N THR A 126 -0.52 7.51 -1.65
CA THR A 126 0.49 8.06 -2.58
C THR A 126 0.54 7.34 -3.92
N ARG A 127 0.22 6.04 -3.95
CA ARG A 127 0.09 5.28 -5.20
C ARG A 127 -1.09 5.77 -6.04
N ASP A 128 -2.22 6.04 -5.39
CA ASP A 128 -3.45 6.48 -6.07
C ASP A 128 -3.36 7.94 -6.54
N LEU A 129 -2.51 8.74 -5.90
CA LEU A 129 -2.11 10.09 -6.36
C LEU A 129 -1.08 10.06 -7.51
N GLY A 130 -0.66 8.88 -7.97
CA GLY A 130 0.29 8.74 -9.09
C GLY A 130 1.77 8.87 -8.69
N ASN A 131 2.07 9.08 -7.41
CA ASN A 131 3.43 9.28 -6.89
C ASN A 131 3.81 8.23 -5.84
N PRO A 132 3.99 6.96 -6.25
CA PRO A 132 4.07 5.84 -5.32
C PRO A 132 5.29 5.92 -4.39
N VAL A 133 5.03 5.82 -3.09
CA VAL A 133 6.07 5.61 -2.07
C VAL A 133 5.93 4.21 -1.50
N SER A 134 7.00 3.41 -1.51
CA SER A 134 6.96 2.07 -0.92
C SER A 134 6.67 2.16 0.58
N SER A 135 5.91 1.21 1.12
CA SER A 135 5.59 1.16 2.56
C SER A 135 6.83 1.09 3.44
N GLN A 136 7.91 0.47 2.95
CA GLN A 136 9.21 0.43 3.62
C GLN A 136 9.87 1.82 3.68
N ASN A 137 9.83 2.57 2.58
CA ASN A 137 10.36 3.94 2.55
C ASN A 137 9.51 4.86 3.41
N ALA A 138 8.17 4.78 3.30
CA ALA A 138 7.26 5.54 4.17
C ALA A 138 7.56 5.27 5.66
N SER A 139 7.69 4.00 6.05
CA SER A 139 8.04 3.64 7.43
C SER A 139 9.39 4.21 7.86
N ARG A 140 10.43 4.09 7.02
CA ARG A 140 11.77 4.64 7.29
C ARG A 140 11.73 6.15 7.45
N THR A 141 11.05 6.85 6.55
CA THR A 141 10.89 8.31 6.56
C THR A 141 10.18 8.77 7.82
N LEU A 142 9.06 8.14 8.20
CA LEU A 142 8.31 8.45 9.42
C LEU A 142 9.16 8.26 10.69
N THR A 143 9.97 7.21 10.76
CA THR A 143 10.84 6.97 11.91
C THR A 143 12.14 7.78 11.90
N GLY A 144 12.57 8.25 10.73
CA GLY A 144 13.83 8.95 10.52
C GLY A 144 13.60 10.45 10.30
N SER A 145 13.69 10.89 9.05
CA SER A 145 13.65 12.31 8.68
C SER A 145 12.38 13.04 9.09
N ALA A 146 11.22 12.37 9.03
CA ALA A 146 9.93 12.95 9.34
C ALA A 146 9.52 12.80 10.82
N SER A 147 10.34 12.15 11.65
CA SER A 147 10.02 11.86 13.07
C SER A 147 9.68 13.11 13.90
N LYS A 148 10.21 14.28 13.53
CA LYS A 148 9.96 15.56 14.20
C LYS A 148 8.57 16.14 13.88
N TYR A 149 7.96 15.69 12.79
CA TYR A 149 6.70 16.21 12.24
C TYR A 149 5.51 15.29 12.51
N VAL A 150 5.75 14.10 13.06
CA VAL A 150 4.72 13.09 13.30
C VAL A 150 4.72 12.61 14.74
N MET A 151 3.56 12.16 15.20
CA MET A 151 3.34 11.49 16.49
C MET A 151 2.89 10.07 16.22
N ALA A 152 3.62 9.10 16.75
CA ALA A 152 3.21 7.70 16.71
C ALA A 152 2.27 7.39 17.88
N ASP A 153 1.29 6.53 17.63
CA ASP A 153 0.30 6.12 18.64
C ASP A 153 0.88 5.25 19.76
N GLY A 154 2.08 4.69 19.56
CA GLY A 154 2.73 3.84 20.55
C GLY A 154 4.12 3.39 20.14
N VAL A 155 4.63 2.40 20.87
CA VAL A 155 5.93 1.79 20.60
C VAL A 155 5.77 0.69 19.56
N ARG A 156 6.63 0.69 18.54
CA ARG A 156 6.64 -0.32 17.48
C ARG A 156 6.88 -1.71 18.06
N LYS A 157 5.85 -2.57 18.02
CA LYS A 157 6.00 -4.01 18.29
C LYS A 157 6.14 -4.77 16.96
N LYS A 158 6.81 -5.91 17.01
CA LYS A 158 7.00 -6.74 15.81
C LYS A 158 5.64 -7.27 15.35
N GLY A 159 5.26 -6.95 14.11
CA GLY A 159 4.01 -7.44 13.50
C GLY A 159 2.79 -6.54 13.69
N SER A 160 2.84 -5.51 14.54
CA SER A 160 1.74 -4.57 14.72
C SER A 160 1.83 -3.40 13.74
N LYS A 161 0.70 -3.00 13.15
CA LYS A 161 0.59 -1.72 12.43
C LYS A 161 0.70 -0.57 13.43
N LEU A 162 1.54 0.41 13.12
CA LEU A 162 1.67 1.62 13.93
C LEU A 162 0.95 2.76 13.22
N GLY A 163 0.00 3.38 13.92
CA GLY A 163 -0.70 4.57 13.46
C GLY A 163 0.13 5.82 13.72
N TYR A 164 0.11 6.74 12.77
CA TYR A 164 0.78 8.03 12.84
C TYR A 164 -0.25 9.15 12.70
N LYS A 165 0.02 10.25 13.40
CA LYS A 165 -0.70 11.54 13.31
C LYS A 165 0.30 12.65 13.05
N LEU A 166 -0.16 13.76 12.47
CA LEU A 166 0.68 14.94 12.30
C LEU A 166 0.88 15.64 13.66
N SER A 167 2.10 16.09 13.94
CA SER A 167 2.38 16.96 15.10
C SER A 167 2.06 18.41 14.76
N ARG A 168 1.92 19.28 15.77
CA ARG A 168 1.77 20.73 15.55
C ARG A 168 2.89 21.31 14.66
N ARG A 169 4.12 20.83 14.84
CA ARG A 169 5.27 21.23 14.03
C ARG A 169 5.15 20.74 12.59
N GLY A 170 4.60 19.54 12.39
CA GLY A 170 4.30 19.00 11.07
C GLY A 170 3.25 19.83 10.33
N VAL A 171 2.18 20.26 11.01
CA VAL A 171 1.16 21.14 10.42
C VAL A 171 1.80 22.45 9.93
N THR A 172 2.58 23.11 10.78
CA THR A 172 3.25 24.37 10.42
C THR A 172 4.23 24.18 9.26
N TYR A 173 4.97 23.07 9.24
CA TYR A 173 5.88 22.74 8.16
C TYR A 173 5.12 22.55 6.83
N MET A 174 4.06 21.75 6.82
CA MET A 174 3.28 21.49 5.61
C MET A 174 2.62 22.76 5.06
N LYS A 175 2.03 23.58 5.93
CA LYS A 175 1.49 24.90 5.53
C LYS A 175 2.58 25.82 4.95
N GLY A 176 3.81 25.74 5.46
CA GLY A 176 4.96 26.46 4.90
C GLY A 176 5.36 25.95 3.51
N VAL A 177 5.41 24.63 3.32
CA VAL A 177 5.73 24.00 2.03
C VAL A 177 4.69 24.34 0.97
N ILE A 178 3.41 24.21 1.31
CA ILE A 178 2.28 24.54 0.42
C ILE A 178 2.31 26.04 0.08
N GLY A 179 2.53 26.90 1.07
CA GLY A 179 2.69 28.35 0.87
C GLY A 179 4.00 28.78 0.20
N GLY A 180 4.80 27.86 -0.34
CA GLY A 180 6.05 28.15 -1.06
C GLY A 180 7.22 28.61 -0.18
N LYS A 181 7.02 28.72 1.14
CA LYS A 181 8.05 29.04 2.13
C LYS A 181 8.79 27.76 2.50
N SER A 182 9.55 27.24 1.54
CA SER A 182 10.49 26.16 1.84
C SER A 182 11.61 26.77 2.68
N ASP A 183 11.69 26.37 3.96
CA ASP A 183 12.80 26.69 4.87
C ASP A 183 14.09 26.15 4.24
N GLU A 184 14.70 26.96 3.37
CA GLU A 184 16.01 26.71 2.79
C GLU A 184 17.01 26.85 3.94
N LYS A 185 17.62 25.71 4.29
CA LYS A 185 18.63 25.62 5.34
C LYS A 185 19.90 25.02 4.78
#